data_AF-A0A657LYW0-F1
#
_entry.id   AF-A0A657LYW0-F1
#
_cell.length_a   1.000
_cell.length_b   1.000
_cell.length_c   1.000
_cell.angle_alpha   90.00
_cell.angle_beta   90.00
_cell.angle_gamma   90.00
#
_symmetry.space_group_name_H-M   'P 1'
#
loop_
_entity.id
_entity.type
_entity.pdbx_description
1 polymer ?
#
loop_
_entity_poly.entity_id
_entity_poly.type
_entity_poly.pdbx_seq_one_letter_code
_entity_poly.pdbx_strand_id
1 'polypeptide(L)'
;MSVTREFRGIAGIVGVVMGSALLTGCIGGPTYGTDKTAGEHLMDDLGSAVSFQSGPKSNVKYQPRPSLVLPPSQEQASLIQPQQSVATKDNPQWLESPEETRLRLVAEADENSDQIGYVSPLAKSNANGRRLTAKEQQAAYREARKIEMGAYSDKRRFLSDPPLAYRALPEEAKADLGEDEKVKERRRKKEAEVKGSGKKWWDVF
;
A
#
# COMPACT_ATOMS: atom_id res chain seq x y z
N MET A 1 -54.59 23.80 20.19
CA MET A 1 -53.66 24.94 20.13
C MET A 1 -52.62 24.65 19.05
N SER A 2 -52.77 25.23 17.85
CA SER A 2 -51.83 25.05 16.74
C SER A 2 -50.64 25.97 16.94
N VAL A 3 -49.51 25.44 17.42
CA VAL A 3 -48.27 26.21 17.50
C VAL A 3 -47.84 26.53 16.07
N THR A 4 -47.77 27.82 15.73
CA THR A 4 -47.41 28.30 14.39
C THR A 4 -46.01 27.79 14.04
N ARG A 5 -45.80 27.43 12.76
CA ARG A 5 -44.53 26.86 12.27
C ARG A 5 -43.31 27.71 12.65
N GLU A 6 -43.49 29.01 12.75
CA GLU A 6 -42.45 29.95 13.16
C GLU A 6 -42.01 29.76 14.60
N PHE A 7 -42.96 29.53 15.53
CA PHE A 7 -42.63 29.21 16.91
C PHE A 7 -41.86 27.90 17.05
N ARG A 8 -42.18 26.90 16.21
CA ARG A 8 -41.45 25.61 16.18
C ARG A 8 -40.04 25.78 15.61
N GLY A 9 -39.88 26.64 14.60
CA GLY A 9 -38.57 26.98 14.03
C GLY A 9 -37.68 27.72 15.02
N ILE A 10 -38.24 28.75 15.68
CA ILE A 10 -37.52 29.54 16.69
C ILE A 10 -37.17 28.68 17.90
N ALA A 11 -38.10 27.87 18.41
CA ALA A 11 -37.82 26.95 19.52
C ALA A 11 -36.75 25.90 19.16
N GLY A 12 -36.73 25.43 17.90
CA GLY A 12 -35.68 24.53 17.41
C GLY A 12 -34.30 25.19 17.37
N ILE A 13 -34.20 26.42 16.85
CA ILE A 13 -32.93 27.15 16.78
C ILE A 13 -32.41 27.48 18.19
N VAL A 14 -33.28 27.95 19.09
CA VAL A 14 -32.90 28.24 20.48
C VAL A 14 -32.46 26.96 21.21
N GLY A 15 -33.13 25.83 20.96
CA GLY A 15 -32.74 24.54 21.51
C GLY A 15 -31.36 24.06 21.03
N VAL A 16 -31.04 24.29 19.75
CA VAL A 16 -29.73 23.94 19.18
C VAL A 16 -28.62 24.83 19.75
N VAL A 17 -28.86 26.14 19.86
CA VAL A 17 -27.88 27.09 20.41
C VAL A 17 -27.64 26.85 21.90
N MET A 18 -28.68 26.57 22.68
CA MET A 18 -28.52 26.27 24.10
C MET A 18 -27.88 24.87 24.31
N GLY A 19 -28.21 23.89 23.46
CA GLY A 19 -27.61 22.55 23.50
C GLY A 19 -26.12 22.55 23.16
N SER A 20 -25.68 23.37 22.21
CA SER A 20 -24.26 23.49 21.86
C SER A 20 -23.45 24.21 22.95
N ALA A 21 -24.05 25.18 23.65
CA ALA A 21 -23.40 25.85 24.80
C ALA A 21 -23.22 24.94 26.03
N LEU A 22 -24.08 23.93 26.21
CA LEU A 22 -23.91 22.94 27.29
C LEU A 22 -22.84 21.89 26.95
N LEU A 23 -22.67 21.55 25.67
CA LEU A 23 -21.66 20.59 25.22
C LEU A 23 -20.23 21.15 25.18
N THR A 24 -20.07 22.47 25.13
CA THR A 24 -18.76 23.15 25.33
C THR A 24 -18.36 23.29 26.80
N GLY A 25 -19.22 22.84 27.73
CA GLY A 25 -19.10 23.00 29.17
C GLY A 25 -18.24 22.00 29.93
N CYS A 26 -17.10 21.55 29.38
CA CYS A 26 -16.02 21.04 30.25
C CYS A 26 -15.37 22.24 30.97
N ILE A 27 -16.10 22.81 31.94
CA ILE A 27 -15.68 23.92 32.79
C ILE A 27 -14.43 23.48 33.57
N GLY A 28 -13.28 24.08 33.23
CA GLY A 28 -11.99 23.78 33.85
C GLY A 28 -11.05 22.96 32.96
N GLY A 29 -10.73 23.47 31.77
CA GLY A 29 -9.61 22.93 30.98
C GLY A 29 -8.26 23.18 31.69
N PRO A 30 -7.22 22.38 31.39
CA PRO A 30 -5.90 22.58 31.98
C PRO A 30 -5.39 24.00 31.68
N THR A 31 -5.06 24.74 32.73
CA THR A 31 -4.33 25.99 32.64
C THR A 31 -2.88 25.61 32.40
N TYR A 32 -2.44 25.56 31.14
CA TYR A 32 -1.09 25.14 30.73
C TYR A 32 -0.01 26.15 31.14
N GLY A 33 0.06 26.47 32.44
CA GLY A 33 1.00 27.44 33.02
C GLY A 33 0.69 28.91 32.68
N THR A 34 -0.47 29.21 32.10
CA THR A 34 -0.88 30.56 31.69
C THR A 34 -2.02 31.13 32.53
N ASP A 35 -2.38 30.47 33.64
CA ASP A 35 -3.46 30.79 34.60
C ASP A 35 -4.89 30.94 34.01
N LYS A 36 -5.03 30.97 32.68
CA LYS A 36 -6.27 30.99 31.91
C LYS A 36 -6.58 29.61 31.34
N THR A 37 -7.86 29.24 31.35
CA THR A 37 -8.31 27.96 30.77
C THR A 37 -8.34 28.02 29.25
N ALA A 38 -8.29 26.87 28.56
CA ALA A 38 -8.38 26.83 27.09
C ALA A 38 -9.66 27.50 26.54
N GLY A 39 -10.79 27.42 27.27
CA GLY A 39 -12.03 28.09 26.89
C GLY A 39 -11.97 29.61 27.06
N GLU A 40 -11.22 30.09 28.06
CA GLU A 40 -11.00 31.52 28.29
C GLU A 40 -10.11 32.12 27.20
N HIS A 41 -9.07 31.40 26.76
CA HIS A 41 -8.26 31.79 25.59
C HIS A 41 -9.12 31.86 24.33
N LEU A 42 -9.98 30.87 24.08
CA LEU A 42 -10.85 30.85 22.90
C LEU A 42 -11.82 32.04 22.87
N MET A 43 -12.40 32.42 24.01
CA MET A 43 -13.33 33.55 24.08
C MET A 43 -12.62 34.90 23.94
N ASP A 44 -11.42 35.05 24.49
CA ASP A 44 -10.57 36.24 24.31
C ASP A 44 -10.14 36.38 22.83
N ASP A 45 -9.76 35.26 22.19
CA ASP A 45 -9.37 35.23 20.79
C ASP A 45 -10.55 35.54 19.85
N LEU A 46 -11.74 34.99 20.08
CA LEU A 46 -12.93 35.33 19.30
C LEU A 46 -13.39 36.78 19.53
N GLY A 47 -13.31 37.27 20.76
CA GLY A 47 -13.60 38.67 21.09
C GLY A 47 -12.63 39.63 20.40
N SER A 48 -11.34 39.31 20.42
CA SER A 48 -10.30 40.11 19.78
C SER A 48 -10.37 40.07 18.25
N ALA A 49 -10.77 38.94 17.65
CA ALA A 49 -10.93 38.80 16.20
C ALA A 49 -12.05 39.70 15.64
N VAL A 50 -13.07 40.00 16.46
CA VAL A 50 -14.16 40.91 16.09
C VAL A 50 -13.84 42.36 16.45
N SER A 51 -12.95 42.61 17.43
CA SER A 51 -12.54 43.96 17.80
C SER A 51 -11.40 44.47 16.91
N PHE A 52 -11.60 45.60 16.22
CA PHE A 52 -10.57 46.21 15.36
C PHE A 52 -9.44 46.91 16.15
N GLN A 53 -9.57 47.03 17.47
CA GLN A 53 -8.61 47.69 18.36
C GLN A 53 -7.80 46.63 19.11
N SER A 54 -6.49 46.56 18.88
CA SER A 54 -5.62 45.64 19.63
C SER A 54 -5.58 46.02 21.11
N GLY A 55 -6.00 45.11 21.99
CA GLY A 55 -5.91 45.30 23.45
C GLY A 55 -4.46 45.32 23.96
N PRO A 56 -4.22 45.78 25.20
CA PRO A 56 -2.89 45.80 25.82
C PRO A 56 -2.35 44.37 25.98
N LYS A 57 -1.10 44.13 25.53
CA LYS A 57 -0.44 42.82 25.61
C LYS A 57 -0.26 42.42 27.09
N SER A 58 -0.84 41.29 27.48
CA SER A 58 -0.67 40.76 28.84
C SER A 58 0.74 40.16 28.98
N ASN A 59 1.45 40.55 30.05
CA ASN A 59 2.74 39.95 30.40
C ASN A 59 2.50 38.58 31.01
N VAL A 60 2.51 37.53 30.19
CA VAL A 60 2.34 36.14 30.63
C VAL A 60 3.52 35.75 31.52
N LYS A 61 3.25 35.50 32.81
CA LYS A 61 4.24 34.98 33.74
C LYS A 61 4.41 33.48 33.51
N TYR A 62 5.47 33.09 32.80
CA TYR A 62 5.82 31.69 32.64
C TYR A 62 6.30 31.13 33.99
N GLN A 63 5.56 30.16 34.53
CA GLN A 63 6.08 29.35 35.63
C GLN A 63 7.22 28.47 35.10
N PRO A 64 8.34 28.34 35.84
CA PRO A 64 9.45 27.50 35.39
C PRO A 64 8.96 26.06 35.24
N ARG A 65 9.22 25.46 34.07
CA ARG A 65 8.86 24.06 33.82
C ARG A 65 9.64 23.16 34.79
N PRO A 66 9.02 22.11 35.36
CA PRO A 66 9.76 21.13 36.14
C PRO A 66 10.85 20.50 35.26
N SER A 67 12.00 20.20 35.85
CA SER A 67 13.12 19.56 35.13
C SER A 67 12.67 18.22 34.54
N LEU A 68 13.13 17.94 33.32
CA LEU A 68 12.87 16.66 32.66
C LEU A 68 13.41 15.52 33.54
N VAL A 69 12.53 14.59 33.92
CA VAL A 69 12.92 13.40 34.70
C VAL A 69 13.69 12.49 33.77
N LEU A 70 15.02 12.55 33.86
CA LEU A 70 15.92 11.68 33.12
C LEU A 70 16.12 10.38 33.92
N PRO A 71 16.22 9.21 33.25
CA PRO A 71 16.63 7.98 33.92
C PRO A 71 18.04 8.14 34.52
N PRO A 72 18.36 7.38 35.59
CA PRO A 72 19.68 7.44 36.21
C PRO A 72 20.77 7.18 35.18
N SER A 73 21.94 7.82 35.33
CA SER A 73 23.01 7.87 34.32
C SER A 73 23.56 6.50 33.88
N GLN A 74 23.26 5.43 34.61
CA GLN A 74 23.59 4.04 34.24
C GLN A 74 22.57 3.39 33.29
N GLU A 75 21.36 3.95 33.17
CA GLU A 75 20.25 3.51 32.30
C GLU A 75 19.95 4.49 31.16
N GLN A 76 20.73 5.56 31.02
CA GLN A 76 20.81 6.33 29.78
C GLN A 76 21.41 5.41 28.71
N ALA A 77 20.53 4.57 28.15
CA ALA A 77 20.83 3.61 27.12
C ALA A 77 21.78 4.26 26.13
N SER A 78 22.96 3.67 25.97
CA SER A 78 23.91 4.07 24.95
C SER A 78 23.16 4.06 23.63
N LEU A 79 22.76 5.25 23.18
CA LEU A 79 21.97 5.39 21.97
C LEU A 79 22.78 4.70 20.88
N ILE A 80 22.19 3.66 20.30
CA ILE A 80 22.77 2.98 19.16
C ILE A 80 23.02 4.08 18.14
N GLN A 81 24.26 4.21 17.68
CA GLN A 81 24.62 5.25 16.74
C GLN A 81 23.66 5.21 15.55
N PRO A 82 23.17 6.36 15.06
CA PRO A 82 22.24 6.41 13.96
C PRO A 82 22.81 5.62 12.77
N GLN A 83 21.97 4.81 12.13
CA GLN A 83 22.37 4.07 10.94
C GLN A 83 22.97 5.05 9.93
N GLN A 84 24.22 4.80 9.55
CA GLN A 84 24.90 5.58 8.54
C GLN A 84 24.17 5.35 7.21
N SER A 85 23.93 6.43 6.46
CA SER A 85 23.29 6.33 5.16
C SER A 85 24.14 5.44 4.25
N VAL A 86 23.53 4.38 3.72
CA VAL A 86 24.17 3.50 2.71
C VAL A 86 24.48 4.27 1.42
N ALA A 87 23.91 5.48 1.30
CA ALA A 87 24.01 6.41 0.20
C ALA A 87 25.16 7.42 0.24
N THR A 88 26.36 6.94 0.57
CA THR A 88 27.57 7.76 0.59
C THR A 88 28.50 7.34 -0.55
N LYS A 89 29.24 8.30 -1.11
CA LYS A 89 30.21 8.12 -2.22
C LYS A 89 31.29 7.06 -1.93
N ASP A 90 31.53 6.77 -0.65
CA ASP A 90 32.51 5.79 -0.17
C ASP A 90 32.01 4.35 -0.23
N ASN A 91 30.74 4.11 -0.61
CA ASN A 91 30.21 2.76 -0.69
C ASN A 91 30.69 2.07 -1.98
N PRO A 92 31.55 1.03 -1.91
CA PRO A 92 32.07 0.36 -3.10
C PRO A 92 31.00 -0.39 -3.90
N GLN A 93 29.82 -0.61 -3.33
CA GLN A 93 28.67 -1.15 -4.05
C GLN A 93 28.07 -0.13 -5.04
N TRP A 94 28.30 1.17 -4.82
CA TRP A 94 27.76 2.26 -5.63
C TRP A 94 28.91 3.00 -6.32
N LEU A 95 29.17 2.61 -7.56
CA LEU A 95 30.20 3.22 -8.41
C LEU A 95 29.96 4.72 -8.66
N GLU A 96 28.69 5.15 -8.65
CA GLU A 96 28.24 6.53 -8.83
C GLU A 96 27.23 6.87 -7.72
N SER A 97 27.26 8.10 -7.19
CA SER A 97 26.21 8.55 -6.26
C SER A 97 24.87 8.66 -7.00
N PRO A 98 23.72 8.50 -6.31
CA PRO A 98 22.41 8.58 -6.97
C PRO A 98 22.20 9.87 -7.77
N GLU A 99 22.68 11.00 -7.28
CA GLU A 99 22.59 12.28 -7.99
C GLU A 99 23.49 12.33 -9.24
N GLU A 100 24.72 11.80 -9.16
CA GLU A 100 25.62 11.68 -10.32
C GLU A 100 25.01 10.75 -11.38
N THR A 101 24.37 9.64 -10.99
CA THR A 101 23.68 8.75 -11.94
C THR A 101 22.53 9.46 -12.64
N ARG A 102 21.76 10.29 -11.93
CA ARG A 102 20.64 11.05 -12.51
C ARG A 102 21.14 12.07 -13.51
N LEU A 103 22.18 12.82 -13.15
CA LEU A 103 22.79 13.81 -14.04
C LEU A 103 23.33 13.16 -15.31
N ARG A 104 24.02 12.02 -15.19
CA ARG A 104 24.50 11.24 -16.34
C ARG A 104 23.35 10.81 -17.24
N LEU A 105 22.27 10.26 -16.67
CA LEU A 105 21.11 9.81 -17.44
C LEU A 105 20.32 10.94 -18.10
N VAL A 106 20.30 12.13 -17.48
CA VAL A 106 19.73 13.34 -18.10
C VAL A 106 20.60 13.79 -19.27
N ALA A 107 21.91 13.90 -19.08
CA ALA A 107 22.84 14.25 -20.16
C ALA A 107 22.78 13.27 -21.34
N GLU A 108 22.75 11.96 -21.05
CA GLU A 108 22.56 10.91 -22.06
C GLU A 108 21.21 11.08 -22.80
N ALA A 109 20.14 11.50 -22.12
CA ALA A 109 18.86 11.75 -22.76
C ALA A 109 18.88 13.01 -23.65
N ASP A 110 19.55 14.07 -23.21
CA ASP A 110 19.70 15.31 -23.97
C ASP A 110 20.55 15.10 -25.24
N GLU A 111 21.66 14.37 -25.13
CA GLU A 111 22.53 14.01 -26.26
C GLU A 111 21.83 13.13 -27.31
N ASN A 112 20.92 12.26 -26.88
CA ASN A 112 20.19 11.35 -27.77
C ASN A 112 18.77 11.85 -28.11
N SER A 113 18.47 13.12 -27.84
CA SER A 113 17.15 13.72 -28.07
C SER A 113 16.72 13.70 -29.54
N ASP A 114 17.69 13.81 -30.47
CA ASP A 114 17.46 13.80 -31.92
C ASP A 114 17.40 12.38 -32.53
N GLN A 115 17.70 11.33 -31.76
CA GLN A 115 17.71 9.96 -32.27
C GLN A 115 16.31 9.33 -32.31
N ILE A 116 15.84 9.05 -33.52
CA ILE A 116 14.57 8.37 -33.74
C ILE A 116 14.63 6.94 -33.16
N GLY A 117 13.81 6.65 -32.15
CA GLY A 117 13.70 5.34 -31.52
C GLY A 117 14.57 5.15 -30.26
N TYR A 118 15.34 6.16 -29.87
CA TYR A 118 16.01 6.16 -28.57
C TYR A 118 14.97 6.28 -27.44
N VAL A 119 15.16 5.50 -26.37
CA VAL A 119 14.30 5.52 -25.18
C VAL A 119 15.20 5.51 -23.96
N SER A 120 15.18 6.62 -23.21
CA SER A 120 16.03 6.79 -22.04
C SER A 120 15.75 5.71 -20.97
N PRO A 121 16.78 5.29 -20.22
CA PRO A 121 16.59 4.40 -19.08
C PRO A 121 15.65 4.99 -18.01
N LEU A 122 15.59 6.33 -17.90
CA LEU A 122 14.67 7.05 -17.01
C LEU A 122 13.20 6.77 -17.35
N ALA A 123 12.85 6.73 -18.64
CA ALA A 123 11.50 6.37 -19.08
C ALA A 123 11.18 4.88 -18.87
N LYS A 124 12.21 4.02 -18.76
CA LYS A 124 12.10 2.57 -18.53
C LYS A 124 12.10 2.18 -17.05
N SER A 125 12.19 3.14 -16.12
CA SER A 125 12.32 2.91 -14.66
C SER A 125 11.12 2.20 -14.03
N ASN A 126 9.98 2.16 -14.70
CA ASN A 126 8.90 1.27 -14.30
C ASN A 126 9.27 -0.12 -14.82
N ALA A 127 9.52 -1.06 -13.91
CA ALA A 127 10.13 -2.39 -14.09
C ALA A 127 9.58 -3.31 -15.21
N ASN A 128 8.72 -2.84 -16.11
CA ASN A 128 8.21 -3.52 -17.30
C ASN A 128 8.20 -2.62 -18.56
N GLY A 129 9.12 -1.65 -18.68
CA GLY A 129 9.20 -0.75 -19.85
C GLY A 129 9.65 -1.44 -21.15
N ARG A 130 10.12 -2.70 -21.08
CA ARG A 130 10.38 -3.51 -22.27
C ARG A 130 9.07 -4.05 -22.81
N ARG A 131 8.70 -3.69 -24.05
CA ARG A 131 7.62 -4.38 -24.78
C ARG A 131 7.98 -5.85 -24.87
N LEU A 132 7.32 -6.68 -24.07
CA LEU A 132 7.48 -8.13 -24.11
C LEU A 132 7.10 -8.61 -25.51
N THR A 133 7.91 -9.50 -26.08
CA THR A 133 7.55 -10.16 -27.34
C THR A 133 6.29 -11.01 -27.13
N ALA A 134 5.53 -11.29 -28.20
CA ALA A 134 4.31 -12.09 -28.08
C ALA A 134 4.55 -13.46 -27.42
N LYS A 135 5.72 -14.07 -27.67
CA LYS A 135 6.15 -15.33 -27.05
C LYS A 135 6.35 -15.20 -25.53
N GLU A 136 6.99 -14.12 -25.09
CA GLU A 136 7.20 -13.85 -23.67
C GLU A 136 5.89 -13.52 -22.95
N GLN A 137 4.99 -12.76 -23.59
CA GLN A 137 3.65 -12.50 -23.06
C GLN A 137 2.87 -13.80 -22.88
N GLN A 138 2.91 -14.70 -23.88
CA GLN A 138 2.23 -15.98 -23.80
C GLN A 138 2.84 -16.89 -22.73
N ALA A 139 4.17 -16.88 -22.57
CA ALA A 139 4.84 -17.62 -21.51
C ALA A 139 4.45 -17.10 -20.12
N ALA A 140 4.47 -15.78 -19.92
CA ALA A 140 4.06 -15.13 -18.68
C ALA A 140 2.59 -15.41 -18.35
N TYR A 141 1.70 -15.37 -19.35
CA TYR A 141 0.29 -15.74 -19.17
C TYR A 141 0.11 -17.20 -18.75
N ARG A 142 0.83 -18.14 -19.40
CA ARG A 142 0.79 -19.57 -19.04
C ARG A 142 1.31 -19.80 -17.62
N GLU A 143 2.39 -19.11 -17.23
CA GLU A 143 2.92 -19.18 -15.87
C GLU A 143 1.92 -18.62 -14.85
N ALA A 144 1.33 -17.46 -15.12
CA ALA A 144 0.28 -16.87 -14.28
C ALA A 144 -0.92 -17.80 -14.12
N ARG A 145 -1.39 -18.44 -15.20
CA ARG A 145 -2.46 -19.44 -15.13
C ARG A 145 -2.08 -20.68 -14.32
N LYS A 146 -0.83 -21.16 -14.41
CA LYS A 146 -0.36 -22.27 -13.55
C LYS A 146 -0.36 -21.89 -12.07
N ILE A 147 0.03 -20.65 -11.77
CA ILE A 147 0.01 -20.10 -10.41
C ILE A 147 -1.43 -19.99 -9.89
N GLU A 148 -2.35 -19.44 -10.68
CA GLU A 148 -3.77 -19.33 -10.35
C GLU A 148 -4.41 -20.69 -10.09
N MET A 149 -4.09 -21.69 -10.93
CA MET A 149 -4.56 -23.07 -10.79
C MET A 149 -3.91 -23.81 -9.60
N GLY A 150 -2.98 -23.18 -8.86
CA GLY A 150 -2.26 -23.81 -7.76
C GLY A 150 -1.32 -24.94 -8.20
N ALA A 151 -1.05 -25.06 -9.50
CA ALA A 151 -0.31 -26.15 -10.13
C ALA A 151 1.21 -25.90 -10.06
N TYR A 152 1.73 -25.64 -8.87
CA TYR A 152 3.16 -25.52 -8.60
C TYR A 152 3.52 -26.40 -7.40
N SER A 153 4.58 -27.19 -7.55
CA SER A 153 5.02 -28.22 -6.59
C SER A 153 6.22 -27.81 -5.74
N ASP A 154 6.91 -26.73 -6.13
CA ASP A 154 8.29 -26.53 -5.69
C ASP A 154 8.39 -25.74 -4.39
N LYS A 155 7.52 -24.73 -4.21
CA LYS A 155 7.53 -23.85 -3.04
C LYS A 155 6.18 -23.18 -2.79
N ARG A 156 5.95 -22.80 -1.53
CA ARG A 156 4.82 -21.94 -1.14
C ARG A 156 5.04 -20.54 -1.70
N ARG A 157 4.10 -20.03 -2.52
CA ARG A 157 4.21 -18.72 -3.18
C ARG A 157 3.46 -17.63 -2.43
N PHE A 158 2.26 -17.93 -1.93
CA PHE A 158 1.42 -17.01 -1.18
C PHE A 158 1.23 -17.46 0.27
N LEU A 159 0.79 -16.53 1.12
CA LEU A 159 0.47 -16.84 2.52
C LEU A 159 -0.84 -17.64 2.66
N SER A 160 -1.77 -17.51 1.73
CA SER A 160 -3.03 -18.28 1.68
C SER A 160 -2.86 -19.73 1.25
N ASP A 161 -1.67 -20.10 0.77
CA ASP A 161 -1.39 -21.41 0.21
C ASP A 161 -1.14 -22.46 1.31
N PRO A 162 -1.77 -23.65 1.25
CA PRO A 162 -1.48 -24.74 2.18
C PRO A 162 -0.01 -25.20 2.11
N PRO A 163 0.53 -25.76 3.20
CA PRO A 163 1.87 -26.34 3.22
C PRO A 163 2.07 -27.40 2.13
N LEU A 164 3.29 -27.55 1.61
CA LEU A 164 3.63 -28.49 0.53
C LEU A 164 3.23 -29.93 0.84
N ALA A 165 3.32 -30.34 2.11
CA ALA A 165 2.93 -31.69 2.57
C ALA A 165 1.47 -32.04 2.22
N TYR A 166 0.56 -31.07 2.20
CA TYR A 166 -0.85 -31.28 1.86
C TYR A 166 -1.14 -31.20 0.35
N ARG A 167 -0.22 -30.65 -0.45
CA ARG A 167 -0.33 -30.58 -1.92
C ARG A 167 0.38 -31.74 -2.62
N ALA A 168 1.26 -32.45 -1.93
CA ALA A 168 1.93 -33.60 -2.51
C ALA A 168 0.87 -34.63 -2.91
N LEU A 169 0.82 -34.95 -4.21
CA LEU A 169 0.09 -36.11 -4.69
C LEU A 169 0.63 -37.34 -3.96
N PRO A 170 -0.22 -38.30 -3.56
CA PRO A 170 0.25 -39.57 -3.01
C PRO A 170 1.22 -40.20 -4.03
N GLU A 171 2.29 -40.84 -3.55
CA GLU A 171 3.35 -41.39 -4.42
C GLU A 171 2.78 -42.33 -5.52
N GLU A 172 1.69 -43.03 -5.21
CA GLU A 172 0.95 -43.87 -6.15
C GLU A 172 0.35 -43.07 -7.33
N ALA A 173 -0.16 -41.86 -7.09
CA ALA A 173 -0.75 -41.01 -8.13
C ALA A 173 0.30 -40.25 -8.96
N LYS A 174 1.54 -40.11 -8.47
CA LYS A 174 2.64 -39.55 -9.26
C LYS A 174 3.14 -40.52 -10.33
N ALA A 175 3.01 -41.82 -10.10
CA ALA A 175 3.42 -42.88 -11.03
C ALA A 175 2.37 -43.16 -12.12
N ASP A 176 1.09 -42.88 -11.86
CA ASP A 176 0.00 -43.07 -12.82
C ASP A 176 -0.20 -41.82 -13.70
N LEU A 177 0.66 -41.67 -14.72
CA LEU A 177 0.51 -40.63 -15.75
C LEU A 177 -0.68 -40.92 -16.71
N GLY A 178 -1.38 -42.05 -16.55
CA GLY A 178 -2.41 -42.52 -17.46
C GLY A 178 -1.87 -42.86 -18.86
N GLU A 179 -2.80 -43.13 -19.78
CA GLU A 179 -2.45 -43.38 -21.18
C GLU A 179 -2.05 -42.08 -21.91
N ASP A 180 -0.93 -42.11 -22.62
CA ASP A 180 -0.47 -41.02 -23.47
C ASP A 180 -1.57 -40.54 -24.43
N GLU A 181 -1.68 -39.22 -24.60
CA GLU A 181 -2.69 -38.60 -25.47
C GLU A 181 -2.63 -39.12 -26.92
N LYS A 182 -1.43 -39.52 -27.39
CA LYS A 182 -1.25 -40.17 -28.70
C LYS A 182 -1.94 -41.53 -28.79
N VAL A 183 -1.93 -42.31 -27.71
CA VAL A 183 -2.59 -43.62 -27.63
C VAL A 183 -4.10 -43.43 -27.62
N LYS A 184 -4.61 -42.45 -26.86
CA LYS A 184 -6.03 -42.08 -26.87
C LYS A 184 -6.49 -41.57 -28.22
N GLU A 185 -5.69 -40.75 -28.90
CA GLU A 185 -6.00 -40.26 -30.25
C GLU A 185 -6.04 -41.41 -31.26
N ARG A 186 -5.09 -42.35 -31.19
CA ARG A 186 -5.09 -43.55 -32.03
C ARG A 186 -6.31 -44.42 -31.79
N ARG A 187 -6.71 -44.61 -30.52
CA ARG A 187 -7.94 -45.35 -30.16
C ARG A 187 -9.18 -44.64 -30.70
N ARG A 188 -9.31 -43.32 -30.50
CA ARG A 188 -10.45 -42.53 -31.04
C ARG A 188 -10.53 -42.59 -32.56
N LYS A 189 -9.41 -42.57 -33.27
CA LYS A 189 -9.37 -42.72 -34.75
C LYS A 189 -9.86 -44.10 -35.18
N LYS A 190 -9.36 -45.17 -34.54
CA LYS A 190 -9.83 -46.54 -34.81
C LYS A 190 -11.33 -46.70 -34.49
N GLU A 191 -11.80 -46.18 -33.37
CA GLU A 191 -13.21 -46.21 -32.99
C GLU A 191 -14.10 -45.42 -33.97
N ALA A 192 -13.62 -44.29 -34.50
CA ALA A 192 -14.33 -43.51 -35.51
C ALA A 192 -14.43 -44.27 -36.85
N GLU A 193 -13.35 -44.96 -37.25
CA GLU A 193 -13.32 -45.79 -38.47
C GLU A 193 -14.24 -47.03 -38.36
N VAL A 194 -14.30 -47.65 -37.19
CA VAL A 194 -15.24 -48.76 -36.89
C VAL A 194 -16.69 -48.27 -36.90
N LYS A 195 -16.99 -47.11 -36.31
CA LYS A 195 -18.34 -46.51 -36.36
C LYS A 195 -18.78 -46.09 -37.76
N GLY A 196 -17.85 -45.64 -38.62
CA GLY A 196 -18.14 -45.24 -40.00
C GLY A 196 -18.31 -46.40 -40.99
N SER A 197 -17.81 -47.60 -40.66
CA SER A 197 -17.80 -48.77 -41.55
C SER A 197 -18.91 -49.79 -41.29
N GLY A 198 -19.75 -49.58 -40.26
CA GLY A 198 -20.88 -50.46 -39.92
C GLY A 198 -20.50 -51.84 -39.37
N LYS A 199 -19.21 -52.11 -39.19
CA LYS A 199 -18.68 -53.36 -38.59
C LYS A 199 -18.54 -53.21 -37.08
N LYS A 200 -18.76 -54.29 -36.34
CA LYS A 200 -18.65 -54.26 -34.87
C LYS A 200 -17.19 -54.50 -34.46
N TRP A 201 -16.79 -54.03 -33.29
CA TRP A 201 -15.39 -53.97 -32.86
C TRP A 201 -14.67 -55.33 -32.74
N TRP A 202 -15.40 -56.45 -32.84
CA TRP A 202 -14.87 -57.82 -32.85
C TRP A 202 -14.70 -58.43 -34.25
N ASP A 203 -15.11 -57.76 -35.33
CA ASP A 203 -14.96 -58.26 -36.72
C ASP A 203 -13.57 -57.95 -37.34
N VAL A 204 -12.65 -57.36 -36.56
CA VAL A 204 -11.35 -56.84 -37.03
C VAL A 204 -10.15 -57.50 -36.30
N PHE A 205 -10.39 -58.60 -35.58
CA PHE A 205 -9.32 -59.46 -35.05
C PHE A 205 -9.12 -60.69 -35.94
#